data_AF-A0A2T1CR66-F1
#
_entry.id   AF-A0A2T1CR66-F1
#
_cell.length_a   1.000
_cell.length_b   1.000
_cell.length_c   1.000
_cell.angle_alpha   90.00
_cell.angle_beta   90.00
_cell.angle_gamma   90.00
#
_symmetry.space_group_name_H-M   'P 1'
#
loop_
_entity.id
_entity.type
_entity.pdbx_description
1 polymer ?
#
loop_
_entity_poly.entity_id
_entity_poly.type
_entity_poly.pdbx_seq_one_letter_code
_entity_poly.pdbx_strand_id
1 'polypeptide(L)'
;AIGVQPDRLSGELIYSQPVHLSDVWRQQLYELAYRLLDLLNAPPATYLMQFGFVGERICFDRLWPFPAAPAIASVCVQVPDLFLCHWCCLTNKPIYDMQITS
;
A
#
# COMPACT_ATOMS: atom_id res chain seq x y z
N ALA A 1 15.09 10.64 -6.45
CA ALA A 1 13.92 10.03 -7.12
C ALA A 1 13.31 11.07 -8.05
N ILE A 2 13.00 10.68 -9.28
CA ILE A 2 12.38 11.55 -10.28
C ILE A 2 10.96 11.86 -9.79
N GLY A 3 10.63 13.15 -9.64
CA GLY A 3 9.27 13.59 -9.33
C GLY A 3 9.05 14.47 -8.09
N VAL A 4 10.09 14.94 -7.40
CA VAL A 4 9.93 15.98 -6.37
C VAL A 4 10.21 17.34 -7.01
N GLN A 5 9.15 18.03 -7.47
CA GLN A 5 9.25 19.47 -7.72
C GLN A 5 9.41 20.17 -6.36
N PRO A 6 10.41 21.07 -6.20
CA PRO A 6 10.72 21.68 -4.93
C PRO A 6 9.85 22.92 -4.76
N ASP A 7 8.59 22.74 -4.40
CA ASP A 7 7.81 23.84 -3.84
C ASP A 7 6.74 23.34 -2.87
N ARG A 8 7.13 23.01 -1.63
CA ARG A 8 6.25 23.09 -0.45
C ARG A 8 7.08 23.37 0.80
N LEU A 9 6.98 24.61 1.28
CA LEU A 9 7.44 25.11 2.58
C LEU A 9 6.57 24.61 3.77
N SER A 10 5.89 23.48 3.62
CA SER A 10 5.15 22.82 4.70
C SER A 10 5.58 21.36 4.71
N GLY A 11 6.16 20.86 5.80
CA GLY A 11 6.57 19.46 5.96
C GLY A 11 5.40 18.46 6.01
N GLU A 12 4.29 18.74 5.31
CA GLU A 12 3.11 17.90 5.26
C GLU A 12 3.28 16.80 4.20
N LEU A 13 3.18 15.56 4.66
CA LEU A 13 3.12 14.38 3.80
C LEU A 13 1.79 14.37 3.05
N ILE A 14 1.86 14.27 1.73
CA ILE A 14 0.67 14.09 0.87
C ILE A 14 0.64 12.63 0.45
N TYR A 15 -0.47 11.96 0.72
CA TYR A 15 -0.73 10.61 0.24
C TYR A 15 -1.71 10.64 -0.94
N SER A 16 -1.45 9.81 -1.95
CA SER A 16 -2.31 9.67 -3.11
C SER A 16 -2.45 8.21 -3.53
N GLN A 17 -3.60 7.88 -4.10
CA GLN A 17 -3.93 6.58 -4.66
C GLN A 17 -4.85 6.82 -5.88
N PRO A 18 -4.70 6.06 -6.99
CA PRO A 18 -3.65 5.09 -7.26
C PRO A 18 -2.29 5.75 -7.55
N VAL A 19 -1.21 5.03 -7.25
CA VAL A 19 0.14 5.36 -7.74
C VAL A 19 0.44 4.44 -8.92
N HIS A 20 0.70 5.02 -10.08
CA HIS A 20 1.02 4.26 -11.28
C HIS A 20 2.48 3.83 -11.27
N LEU A 21 2.70 2.51 -11.31
CA LEU A 21 3.99 1.88 -11.50
C LEU A 21 3.95 0.99 -12.74
N SER A 22 5.10 0.81 -13.39
CA SER A 22 5.22 -0.16 -14.50
C SER A 22 4.87 -1.58 -14.04
N ASP A 23 4.42 -2.42 -14.96
CA ASP A 23 4.03 -3.81 -14.68
C ASP A 23 5.16 -4.61 -14.04
N VAL A 24 6.40 -4.40 -14.48
CA VAL A 24 7.59 -5.05 -13.93
C VAL A 24 7.74 -4.74 -12.44
N TRP A 25 7.62 -3.46 -12.06
CA TRP A 25 7.71 -3.07 -10.65
C TRP A 25 6.52 -3.59 -9.84
N ARG A 26 5.31 -3.56 -10.39
CA ARG A 26 4.12 -4.08 -9.71
C ARG A 26 4.23 -5.57 -9.40
N GLN A 27 4.68 -6.37 -10.37
CA GLN A 27 4.86 -7.81 -10.19
C GLN A 27 5.91 -8.13 -9.12
N GLN A 28 7.05 -7.45 -9.14
CA GLN A 28 8.10 -7.64 -8.13
C GLN A 28 7.60 -7.25 -6.73
N LEU A 29 6.82 -6.18 -6.61
CA LEU A 29 6.22 -5.76 -5.35
C LEU A 29 5.19 -6.78 -4.84
N TYR A 30 4.38 -7.37 -5.72
CA TYR A 30 3.43 -8.43 -5.34
C TYR A 30 4.16 -9.68 -4.86
N GLU A 31 5.21 -10.11 -5.55
CA GLU A 31 6.04 -11.25 -5.13
C GLU A 31 6.68 -11.00 -3.77
N LEU A 32 7.28 -9.82 -3.56
CA LEU A 32 7.88 -9.43 -2.29
C LEU A 32 6.85 -9.44 -1.15
N ALA A 33 5.70 -8.80 -1.35
CA ALA A 33 4.64 -8.74 -0.35
C ALA A 33 4.14 -10.14 0.03
N TYR A 34 3.88 -11.00 -0.97
CA TYR A 34 3.41 -12.36 -0.75
C TYR A 34 4.43 -13.18 0.06
N ARG A 35 5.70 -13.15 -0.33
CA ARG A 35 6.77 -13.85 0.40
C ARG A 35 6.94 -13.36 1.83
N LEU A 36 6.83 -12.06 2.07
CA LEU A 36 6.90 -11.51 3.42
C LEU A 36 5.76 -12.02 4.29
N LEU A 37 4.53 -12.03 3.78
CA LEU A 37 3.37 -12.50 4.53
C LEU A 37 3.45 -14.01 4.83
N ASP A 38 3.90 -14.82 3.86
CA ASP A 38 4.11 -16.25 4.02
C ASP A 38 5.19 -16.55 5.08
N LEU A 39 6.36 -15.92 4.97
CA LEU A 39 7.46 -16.08 5.95
C LEU A 39 7.06 -15.72 7.37
N LEU A 40 6.19 -14.73 7.54
CA LEU A 40 5.72 -14.28 8.84
C LEU A 40 4.56 -15.11 9.39
N ASN A 41 4.01 -16.06 8.62
CA ASN A 41 2.72 -16.70 8.92
C ASN A 41 1.67 -15.63 9.28
N ALA A 42 1.60 -14.58 8.46
CA ALA A 42 0.88 -13.35 8.77
C ALA A 42 -0.62 -13.62 8.99
N PRO A 43 -1.22 -13.24 10.14
CA PRO A 43 -2.64 -13.41 10.36
C PRO A 43 -3.47 -12.51 9.43
N PRO A 44 -4.76 -12.81 9.21
CA PRO A 44 -5.63 -11.99 8.37
C PRO A 44 -5.69 -10.53 8.85
N ALA A 45 -5.19 -9.62 8.01
CA ALA A 45 -5.24 -8.17 8.21
C ALA A 45 -4.91 -7.48 6.88
N THR A 46 -5.21 -6.19 6.78
CA THR A 46 -4.58 -5.31 5.77
C THR A 46 -3.17 -4.93 6.22
N TYR A 47 -2.18 -5.21 5.38
CA TYR A 47 -0.77 -4.87 5.61
C TYR A 47 -0.33 -3.73 4.71
N LEU A 48 0.39 -2.75 5.27
CA LEU A 48 1.07 -1.73 4.48
C LEU A 48 2.56 -2.07 4.37
N MET A 49 3.07 -2.15 3.14
CA MET A 49 4.48 -2.37 2.85
C MET A 49 5.11 -1.07 2.35
N GLN A 50 6.06 -0.53 3.11
CA GLN A 50 6.90 0.59 2.68
C GLN A 50 8.16 0.06 2.01
N PHE A 51 8.47 0.68 0.87
CA PHE A 51 9.63 0.38 0.06
C PHE A 51 10.18 1.65 -0.58
N GLY A 52 11.42 1.59 -1.04
CA GLY A 52 12.06 2.60 -1.86
C GLY A 52 12.77 1.98 -3.06
N PHE A 53 13.38 2.83 -3.89
CA PHE A 53 14.18 2.41 -5.02
C PHE A 53 15.64 2.84 -4.85
N VAL A 54 16.57 1.93 -5.14
CA VAL A 54 18.00 2.22 -5.28
C VAL A 54 18.44 1.73 -6.66
N GLY A 55 18.50 2.66 -7.62
CA GLY A 55 18.65 2.30 -9.03
C GLY A 55 17.47 1.45 -9.51
N GLU A 56 17.77 0.29 -10.11
CA GLU A 56 16.79 -0.68 -10.58
C GLU A 56 16.48 -1.77 -9.54
N ARG A 57 16.55 -1.45 -8.25
CA ARG A 57 16.25 -2.38 -7.16
C ARG A 57 15.20 -1.80 -6.23
N ILE A 58 14.22 -2.62 -5.88
CA ILE A 58 13.29 -2.36 -4.78
C ILE A 58 14.02 -2.66 -3.46
N CYS A 59 13.96 -1.73 -2.53
CA CYS A 59 14.45 -1.89 -1.17
C CYS A 59 13.26 -1.89 -0.22
N PHE A 60 13.05 -3.01 0.47
CA PHE A 60 12.10 -3.10 1.57
C PHE A 60 12.58 -2.25 2.75
N ASP A 61 11.65 -1.55 3.40
CA ASP A 61 11.92 -0.79 4.63
C ASP A 61 11.10 -1.37 5.80
N ARG A 62 9.76 -1.41 5.64
CA ARG A 62 8.88 -1.79 6.74
C ARG A 62 7.57 -2.43 6.28
N LEU A 63 7.02 -3.26 7.15
CA LEU A 63 5.68 -3.82 7.04
C LEU A 63 4.88 -3.46 8.30
N TRP A 64 3.71 -2.85 8.15
CA TRP A 64 2.77 -2.65 9.27
C TRP A 64 1.60 -3.61 9.15
N PRO A 65 1.23 -4.32 10.22
CA PRO A 65 0.09 -5.23 10.25
C PRO A 65 -1.26 -4.49 10.47
N PHE A 66 -1.37 -3.25 9.97
CA PHE A 66 -2.56 -2.41 10.08
C PHE A 66 -2.52 -1.25 9.06
N PRO A 67 -3.66 -0.61 8.76
CA PRO A 67 -3.72 0.60 7.95
C PRO A 67 -3.08 1.79 8.70
N ALA A 68 -1.82 2.08 8.40
CA ALA A 68 -1.12 3.28 8.87
C ALA A 68 -1.54 4.53 8.08
N ALA A 69 -0.92 5.69 8.37
CA ALA A 69 -1.27 6.99 7.81
C ALA A 69 -1.52 7.02 6.28
N PRO A 70 -0.73 6.34 5.41
CA PRO A 70 -0.98 6.33 3.97
C PRO A 70 -2.35 5.75 3.55
N ALA A 71 -2.97 4.91 4.38
CA ALA A 71 -4.26 4.30 4.06
C ALA A 71 -5.40 5.32 3.88
N ILE A 72 -5.23 6.54 4.41
CA ILE A 72 -6.19 7.63 4.22
C ILE A 72 -6.42 7.96 2.73
N ALA A 73 -5.43 7.72 1.87
CA ALA A 73 -5.55 7.95 0.43
C ALA A 73 -6.57 7.03 -0.26
N SER A 74 -6.99 5.95 0.41
CA SER A 74 -8.05 5.07 -0.11
C SER A 74 -9.47 5.60 0.15
N VAL A 75 -9.64 6.51 1.11
CA VAL A 75 -10.95 7.05 1.47
C VAL A 75 -11.50 7.89 0.31
N CYS A 76 -12.76 7.64 -0.07
CA CYS A 76 -13.43 8.25 -1.22
C CYS A 76 -12.81 7.95 -2.59
N VAL A 77 -11.80 7.07 -2.66
CA VAL A 77 -11.09 6.68 -3.89
C VAL A 77 -11.23 5.19 -4.17
N GLN A 78 -11.30 4.36 -3.13
CA GLN A 78 -11.46 2.91 -3.22
C GLN A 78 -12.69 2.46 -2.44
N VAL A 79 -13.44 1.50 -2.98
CA VAL A 79 -14.56 0.84 -2.30
C VAL A 79 -14.37 -0.68 -2.36
N PRO A 80 -14.32 -1.39 -1.21
CA PRO A 80 -14.15 -0.86 0.14
C PRO A 80 -12.79 -0.18 0.34
N ASP A 81 -12.72 0.85 1.19
CA ASP A 81 -11.45 1.48 1.56
C ASP A 81 -10.57 0.53 2.40
N LEU A 82 -9.30 0.89 2.59
CA LEU A 82 -8.33 0.01 3.28
C LEU A 82 -8.65 -0.21 4.77
N PHE A 83 -9.39 0.70 5.42
CA PHE A 83 -9.84 0.51 6.81
C PHE A 83 -10.97 -0.51 6.88
N LEU A 84 -11.93 -0.43 5.96
CA LEU A 84 -13.01 -1.40 5.84
C LEU A 84 -12.46 -2.78 5.44
N CYS A 85 -11.49 -2.86 4.52
CA CYS A 85 -10.79 -4.10 4.22
C CYS A 85 -10.16 -4.72 5.47
N HIS A 86 -9.47 -3.91 6.30
CA HIS A 86 -8.84 -4.41 7.52
C HIS A 86 -9.87 -4.96 8.49
N TRP A 87 -10.98 -4.24 8.71
CA TRP A 87 -12.09 -4.72 9.53
C TRP A 87 -12.67 -6.04 9.00
N CYS A 88 -12.85 -6.17 7.68
CA CYS A 88 -13.33 -7.40 7.08
C CYS A 88 -12.38 -8.57 7.34
N CYS A 89 -11.06 -8.37 7.22
CA CYS A 89 -10.07 -9.40 7.57
C CYS A 89 -10.20 -9.85 9.02
N LEU A 90 -10.26 -8.90 9.97
CA LEU A 90 -10.34 -9.20 11.40
C LEU A 90 -11.65 -9.89 11.80
N THR A 91 -12.74 -9.61 11.08
CA THR A 91 -14.06 -10.18 11.34
C THR A 91 -14.42 -11.36 10.45
N ASN A 92 -13.46 -11.84 9.64
CA ASN A 92 -13.64 -12.91 8.68
C ASN A 92 -14.85 -12.67 7.74
N LYS A 93 -15.07 -11.41 7.38
CA LYS A 93 -16.06 -11.00 6.38
C LYS A 93 -15.39 -11.04 5.00
N PRO A 94 -16.11 -11.49 3.96
CA PRO A 94 -15.59 -11.44 2.60
C PRO A 94 -15.32 -10.00 2.17
N ILE A 95 -14.23 -9.80 1.44
CA ILE A 95 -13.95 -8.58 0.69
C ILE A 95 -14.37 -8.88 -0.74
N TYR A 96 -15.45 -8.24 -1.19
CA TYR A 96 -15.93 -8.33 -2.57
C TYR A 96 -15.15 -7.35 -3.47
N ASP A 97 -15.49 -7.34 -4.76
CA ASP A 97 -14.85 -6.53 -5.80
C ASP A 97 -14.35 -5.17 -5.29
N MET A 98 -13.03 -5.01 -5.27
CA MET A 98 -12.38 -3.74 -4.98
C MET A 98 -12.42 -2.86 -6.22
N GLN A 99 -13.07 -1.70 -6.09
CA GLN A 99 -13.14 -0.70 -7.14
C GLN A 99 -12.31 0.51 -6.74
N ILE A 100 -11.45 1.00 -7.65
CA ILE A 100 -10.72 2.25 -7.49
C ILE A 100 -11.27 3.24 -8.50
N THR A 101 -11.87 4.32 -8.02
CA THR A 101 -12.33 5.45 -8.84
C THR A 101 -11.16 6.41 -9.00
N SER A 102 -10.60 6.47 -10.22
CA SER A 102 -9.55 7.42 -10.61
C SER A 102 -10.10 8.51 -11.51
#